data_AF-A0AAD8JQ96-F1
#
_entry.id   AF-A0AAD8JQ96-F1
#
_cell.length_a   1.000
_cell.length_b   1.000
_cell.length_c   1.000
_cell.angle_alpha   90.00
_cell.angle_beta   90.00
_cell.angle_gamma   90.00
#
_symmetry.space_group_name_H-M   'P 1'
#
loop_
_entity.id
_entity.type
_entity.pdbx_description
1 polymer ?
#
loop_
_entity_poly.entity_id
_entity_poly.type
_entity_poly.pdbx_seq_one_letter_code
_entity_poly.pdbx_strand_id
1 'polypeptide(L)'
;MTIPRSEPIAQERKGINYSDFPDLAKFLRRYRTDLDNPLSAFNNLDDSPMFQKQVRYTEQMTEELKTRCHKLNKGSKKYMDGLGEACNVDFIFADALEAFGGGQDDPVSSSIGGPIMSKFVSAFREIETFKELLRSQVEHLLVDGLTQFLSEDLQAAKDARKRLDKATYAYDQARDKVASLKKSTRDEVVAEFEEALKNSKSAFESSRFDLECRYIL
;
A
#
# COMPACT_ATOMS: atom_id res chain seq x y z
N MET A 1 5.98 -63.08 35.06
CA MET A 1 6.64 -61.76 35.11
C MET A 1 5.88 -60.84 34.17
N THR A 2 5.18 -59.87 34.73
CA THR A 2 4.31 -58.93 34.01
C THR A 2 5.14 -57.71 33.64
N ILE A 3 5.28 -57.42 32.34
CA ILE A 3 6.03 -56.25 31.84
C ILE A 3 5.12 -55.01 31.98
N PRO A 4 5.58 -53.92 32.62
CA PRO A 4 4.75 -52.73 32.81
C PRO A 4 4.57 -51.98 31.48
N ARG A 5 3.35 -51.52 31.26
CA ARG A 5 2.90 -50.78 30.07
C ARG A 5 3.29 -49.30 30.25
N SER A 6 4.24 -48.82 29.46
CA SER A 6 4.63 -47.40 29.45
C SER A 6 3.57 -46.57 28.73
N GLU A 7 3.09 -45.51 29.38
CA GLU A 7 2.13 -44.55 28.82
C GLU A 7 2.78 -43.67 27.73
N PRO A 8 2.00 -43.16 26.75
CA PRO A 8 2.53 -42.30 25.70
C PRO A 8 2.83 -40.90 26.25
N ILE A 9 4.04 -40.41 25.98
CA ILE A 9 4.44 -39.03 26.25
C ILE A 9 3.70 -38.13 25.27
N ALA A 10 2.69 -37.40 25.76
CA ALA A 10 2.03 -36.34 25.03
C ALA A 10 3.02 -35.17 24.83
N GLN A 11 3.60 -35.08 23.64
CA GLN A 11 4.44 -33.94 23.28
C GLN A 11 3.51 -32.77 22.91
N GLU A 12 3.32 -31.85 23.87
CA GLU A 12 2.60 -30.59 23.67
C GLU A 12 3.16 -29.87 22.44
N ARG A 13 2.33 -29.75 21.40
CA ARG A 13 2.58 -28.87 20.27
C ARG A 13 2.54 -27.42 20.79
N LYS A 14 3.70 -26.82 21.02
CA LYS A 14 3.79 -25.36 21.13
C LYS A 14 3.50 -24.77 19.75
N GLY A 15 2.23 -24.42 19.53
CA GLY A 15 1.83 -23.58 18.41
C GLY A 15 2.59 -22.25 18.49
N ILE A 16 3.05 -21.76 17.34
CA ILE A 16 3.75 -20.49 17.25
C ILE A 16 2.78 -19.38 17.69
N ASN A 17 3.19 -18.58 18.67
CA ASN A 17 2.38 -17.48 19.16
C ASN A 17 2.59 -16.28 18.23
N TYR A 18 1.50 -15.80 17.60
CA TYR A 18 1.53 -14.68 16.66
C TYR A 18 2.14 -13.39 17.26
N SER A 19 2.20 -13.27 18.59
CA SER A 19 2.85 -12.16 19.29
C SER A 19 4.38 -12.18 19.26
N ASP A 20 5.01 -13.30 18.86
CA ASP A 20 6.47 -13.45 18.85
C ASP A 20 7.11 -12.83 17.59
N PHE A 21 6.29 -12.50 16.58
CA PHE A 21 6.77 -11.80 15.39
C PHE A 21 6.80 -10.29 15.64
N PRO A 22 7.90 -9.61 15.27
CA PRO A 22 7.98 -8.16 15.38
C PRO A 22 6.83 -7.53 14.58
N ASP A 23 6.08 -6.65 15.23
CA ASP A 23 4.99 -5.89 14.64
C ASP A 23 5.51 -5.06 13.45
N LEU A 24 5.39 -5.63 12.25
CA LEU A 24 5.81 -5.02 10.99
C LEU A 24 4.99 -3.76 10.68
N ALA A 25 3.83 -3.56 11.32
CA ALA A 25 3.09 -2.30 11.22
C ALA A 25 3.88 -1.12 11.84
N LYS A 26 4.79 -1.38 12.79
CA LYS A 26 5.71 -0.34 13.33
C LYS A 26 6.73 0.14 12.30
N PHE A 27 7.12 -0.72 11.35
CA PHE A 27 8.05 -0.34 10.27
C PHE A 27 7.34 0.43 9.16
N LEU A 28 6.05 0.17 8.92
CA LEU A 28 5.25 0.91 7.95
C LEU A 28 4.80 2.28 8.46
N ARG A 29 4.76 2.50 9.79
CA ARG A 29 4.24 3.75 10.39
C ARG A 29 5.12 5.00 10.21
N ARG A 30 6.29 4.90 9.56
CA ARG A 30 7.22 6.03 9.46
C ARG A 30 8.02 6.05 8.14
N TYR A 31 7.32 6.31 7.05
CA TYR A 31 7.88 7.08 5.93
C TYR A 31 7.59 8.59 6.08
N ARG A 32 7.48 9.06 7.33
CA ARG A 32 7.28 10.47 7.66
C ARG A 32 8.37 10.88 8.65
N THR A 33 9.56 11.13 8.12
CA THR A 33 10.60 11.86 8.82
C THR A 33 11.26 12.81 7.83
N ASP A 34 11.15 14.09 8.18
CA ASP A 34 12.02 15.19 7.82
C ASP A 34 12.05 15.63 6.35
N LEU A 35 10.91 16.14 5.85
CA LEU A 35 10.99 17.37 5.09
C LEU A 35 10.75 18.52 6.06
N ASP A 36 11.80 19.30 6.31
CA ASP A 36 11.72 20.60 6.98
C ASP A 36 10.55 21.40 6.38
N ASN A 37 9.50 21.53 7.19
CA ASN A 37 8.32 22.34 6.95
C ASN A 37 7.80 22.33 5.49
N PRO A 38 7.00 21.34 5.06
CA PRO A 38 6.48 21.27 3.69
C PRO A 38 5.61 22.46 3.28
N LEU A 39 5.05 23.20 4.25
CA LEU A 39 4.37 24.48 4.03
C LEU A 39 5.32 25.57 3.50
N SER A 40 6.62 25.44 3.79
CA SER A 40 7.64 26.40 3.34
C SER A 40 7.99 26.30 1.85
N ALA A 41 7.70 25.16 1.22
CA ALA A 41 7.87 24.98 -0.22
C ALA A 41 6.88 25.84 -1.05
N PHE A 42 5.76 26.25 -0.44
CA PHE A 42 4.72 27.07 -1.08
C PHE A 42 4.64 28.50 -0.51
N ASN A 43 5.68 28.95 0.21
CA ASN A 43 5.66 30.19 1.00
C ASN A 43 5.36 31.50 0.26
N ASN A 44 5.27 31.51 -1.07
CA ASN A 44 4.76 32.66 -1.82
C ASN A 44 3.67 32.18 -2.79
N LEU A 45 2.45 32.28 -2.27
CA LEU A 45 1.15 31.95 -2.83
C LEU A 45 0.74 32.79 -4.07
N ASP A 46 1.69 33.21 -4.90
CA ASP A 46 1.38 33.81 -6.20
C ASP A 46 1.26 32.71 -7.27
N ASP A 47 0.36 32.90 -8.24
CA ASP A 47 0.30 32.10 -9.46
C ASP A 47 1.52 32.42 -10.35
N SER A 48 2.69 32.08 -9.81
CA SER A 48 3.99 32.33 -10.41
C SER A 48 4.35 31.16 -11.33
N PRO A 49 5.09 31.41 -12.42
CA PRO A 49 5.70 30.35 -13.22
C PRO A 49 6.47 29.31 -12.39
N MET A 50 6.99 29.69 -11.22
CA MET A 50 7.64 28.76 -10.29
C MET A 50 6.66 27.80 -9.61
N PHE A 51 5.48 28.26 -9.21
CA PHE A 51 4.42 27.41 -8.65
C PHE A 51 3.97 26.37 -9.68
N GLN A 52 3.72 26.81 -10.92
CA GLN A 52 3.32 25.92 -12.01
C GLN A 52 4.40 24.88 -12.32
N LYS A 53 5.68 25.26 -12.27
CA LYS A 53 6.79 24.31 -12.43
C LYS A 53 6.83 23.27 -11.31
N GLN A 54 6.61 23.70 -10.06
CA GLN A 54 6.60 22.80 -8.91
C GLN A 54 5.43 21.81 -8.97
N VAL A 55 4.23 22.27 -9.32
CA VAL A 55 3.06 21.40 -9.51
C VAL A 55 3.35 20.35 -10.58
N ARG A 56 3.85 20.74 -11.76
CA ARG A 56 4.18 19.80 -12.85
C ARG A 56 5.24 18.77 -12.45
N TYR A 57 6.25 19.19 -11.71
CA TYR A 57 7.28 18.28 -11.18
C TYR A 57 6.66 17.24 -10.24
N THR A 58 5.82 17.68 -9.29
CA THR A 58 5.12 16.78 -8.36
C THR A 58 4.18 15.82 -9.10
N GLU A 59 3.46 16.29 -10.12
CA GLU A 59 2.61 15.43 -10.97
C GLU A 59 3.42 14.34 -11.68
N GLN A 60 4.57 14.70 -12.24
CA GLN A 60 5.46 13.72 -12.89
C GLN A 60 5.92 12.66 -11.89
N MET A 61 6.42 13.08 -10.72
CA MET A 61 6.86 12.16 -9.66
C MET A 61 5.73 11.25 -9.17
N THR A 62 4.51 11.78 -9.13
CA THR A 62 3.31 11.05 -8.76
C THR A 62 2.95 9.96 -9.78
N GLU A 63 3.04 10.24 -11.08
CA GLU A 63 2.81 9.23 -12.13
C GLU A 63 3.93 8.18 -12.19
N GLU A 64 5.17 8.57 -11.94
CA GLU A 64 6.29 7.63 -11.80
C GLU A 64 6.10 6.71 -10.58
N LEU A 65 5.68 7.26 -9.44
CA LEU A 65 5.34 6.48 -8.24
C LEU A 65 4.19 5.51 -8.53
N LYS A 66 3.11 5.98 -9.17
CA LYS A 66 2.00 5.12 -9.60
C LYS A 66 2.49 3.93 -10.42
N THR A 67 3.36 4.18 -11.39
CA THR A 67 3.93 3.13 -12.26
C THR A 67 4.74 2.11 -11.44
N ARG A 68 5.56 2.59 -10.49
CA ARG A 68 6.31 1.72 -9.57
C ARG A 68 5.40 0.88 -8.69
N CYS A 69 4.33 1.46 -8.12
CA CYS A 69 3.34 0.73 -7.32
C CYS A 69 2.66 -0.38 -8.12
N HIS A 70 2.25 -0.10 -9.37
CA HIS A 70 1.63 -1.12 -10.24
C HIS A 70 2.59 -2.26 -10.56
N LYS A 71 3.85 -1.93 -10.87
CA LYS A 71 4.90 -2.94 -11.12
C LYS A 71 5.13 -3.81 -9.90
N LEU A 72 5.20 -3.21 -8.72
CA LEU A 72 5.39 -3.92 -7.46
C LEU A 72 4.19 -4.83 -7.16
N ASN A 73 2.95 -4.33 -7.22
CA ASN A 73 1.74 -5.12 -6.99
C ASN A 73 1.65 -6.33 -7.94
N LYS A 74 1.95 -6.14 -9.25
CA LYS A 74 2.03 -7.24 -10.21
C LYS A 74 3.13 -8.25 -9.86
N GLY A 75 4.29 -7.78 -9.37
CA GLY A 75 5.37 -8.63 -8.89
C GLY A 75 4.97 -9.46 -7.68
N SER A 76 4.29 -8.85 -6.71
CA SER A 76 3.81 -9.50 -5.49
C SER A 76 2.82 -10.62 -5.78
N LYS A 77 1.87 -10.40 -6.69
CA LYS A 77 0.92 -11.45 -7.12
C LYS A 77 1.65 -12.65 -7.71
N LYS A 78 2.56 -12.42 -8.67
CA LYS A 78 3.38 -13.48 -9.26
C LYS A 78 4.22 -14.22 -8.22
N TYR A 79 4.77 -13.49 -7.26
CA TYR A 79 5.55 -14.07 -6.18
C TYR A 79 4.68 -14.99 -5.31
N MET A 80 3.49 -14.56 -4.91
CA MET A 80 2.56 -15.37 -4.11
C MET A 80 2.04 -16.60 -4.87
N ASP A 81 1.79 -16.46 -6.17
CA ASP A 81 1.42 -17.60 -7.03
C ASP A 81 2.53 -18.65 -7.04
N GLY A 82 3.77 -18.24 -7.34
CA GLY A 82 4.93 -19.14 -7.34
C GLY A 82 5.25 -19.72 -5.97
N LEU A 83 5.00 -18.97 -4.89
CA LEU A 83 5.14 -19.46 -3.53
C LEU A 83 4.12 -20.56 -3.22
N GLY A 84 2.86 -20.38 -3.65
CA GLY A 84 1.82 -21.41 -3.53
C GLY A 84 2.13 -22.68 -4.30
N GLU A 85 2.63 -22.56 -5.53
CA GLU A 85 3.10 -23.71 -6.32
C GLU A 85 4.24 -24.46 -5.60
N ALA A 86 5.22 -23.73 -5.06
CA ALA A 86 6.33 -24.31 -4.31
C ALA A 86 5.86 -25.00 -3.01
N CYS A 87 4.91 -24.41 -2.27
CA CYS A 87 4.31 -25.06 -1.10
C CYS A 87 3.62 -26.37 -1.48
N ASN A 88 2.88 -26.40 -2.58
CA ASN A 88 2.21 -27.62 -3.04
C ASN A 88 3.22 -28.73 -3.41
N VAL A 89 4.34 -28.39 -4.05
CA VAL A 89 5.41 -29.36 -4.35
C VAL A 89 6.05 -29.91 -3.07
N ASP A 90 6.37 -29.03 -2.12
CA ASP A 90 6.93 -29.43 -0.82
C ASP A 90 5.97 -30.34 -0.05
N PHE A 91 4.67 -30.01 -0.05
CA PHE A 91 3.63 -30.80 0.59
C PHE A 91 3.55 -32.21 0.02
N ILE A 92 3.50 -32.36 -1.32
CA ILE A 92 3.45 -33.67 -1.99
C ILE A 92 4.71 -34.50 -1.66
N PHE A 93 5.88 -33.86 -1.63
CA PHE A 93 7.11 -34.56 -1.30
C PHE A 93 7.16 -34.99 0.17
N ALA A 94 6.73 -34.13 1.09
CA ALA A 94 6.61 -34.47 2.50
C ALA A 94 5.62 -35.63 2.72
N ASP A 95 4.48 -35.65 2.03
CA ASP A 95 3.51 -36.74 2.08
C ASP A 95 4.10 -38.07 1.59
N ALA A 96 4.89 -38.05 0.50
CA ALA A 96 5.60 -39.23 0.02
C ALA A 96 6.64 -39.75 1.03
N LEU A 97 7.37 -38.85 1.71
CA LEU A 97 8.30 -39.22 2.78
C LEU A 97 7.59 -39.81 3.99
N GLU A 98 6.43 -39.27 4.37
CA GLU A 98 5.61 -39.77 5.48
C GLU A 98 5.02 -41.15 5.16
N ALA A 99 4.51 -41.34 3.94
CA ALA A 99 4.01 -42.62 3.46
C ALA A 99 5.11 -43.69 3.41
N PHE A 100 6.30 -43.35 2.93
CA PHE A 100 7.45 -44.27 2.91
C PHE A 100 7.98 -44.57 4.32
N GLY A 101 8.08 -43.55 5.17
CA GLY A 101 8.60 -43.65 6.53
C GLY A 101 7.66 -44.35 7.51
N GLY A 102 6.52 -44.87 7.04
CA GLY A 102 5.61 -45.81 7.70
C GLY A 102 5.65 -45.81 9.22
N GLY A 103 4.93 -44.88 9.87
CA GLY A 103 4.62 -44.90 11.30
C GLY A 103 5.81 -44.95 12.28
N GLN A 104 5.55 -44.69 13.57
CA GLN A 104 6.54 -44.95 14.62
C GLN A 104 6.59 -46.43 15.04
N ASP A 105 5.56 -47.21 14.65
CA ASP A 105 5.33 -48.57 15.14
C ASP A 105 5.65 -49.67 14.11
N ASP A 106 6.21 -49.33 12.93
CA ASP A 106 6.69 -50.32 11.96
C ASP A 106 8.19 -50.62 12.16
N PRO A 107 8.57 -51.84 12.59
CA PRO A 107 9.96 -52.24 12.76
C PRO A 107 10.78 -52.20 11.45
N VAL A 108 10.12 -52.42 10.31
CA VAL A 108 10.77 -52.40 8.99
C VAL A 108 11.13 -50.98 8.59
N SER A 109 10.18 -50.05 8.67
CA SER A 109 10.43 -48.62 8.46
C SER A 109 11.50 -48.05 9.40
N SER A 110 11.46 -48.42 10.68
CA SER A 110 12.45 -48.00 11.67
C SER A 110 13.88 -48.39 11.28
N SER A 111 14.05 -49.55 10.64
CA SER A 111 15.34 -50.06 10.19
C SER A 111 15.81 -49.46 8.86
N ILE A 112 14.89 -49.01 8.01
CA ILE A 112 15.16 -48.44 6.67
C ILE A 112 15.36 -46.92 6.70
N GLY A 113 15.01 -46.27 7.81
CA GLY A 113 15.29 -44.84 8.03
C GLY A 113 14.06 -43.96 8.29
N GLY A 114 12.90 -44.54 8.63
CA GLY A 114 11.68 -43.81 9.01
C GLY A 114 11.89 -42.66 10.01
N PRO A 115 12.72 -42.80 11.07
CA PRO A 115 13.03 -41.69 11.99
C PRO A 115 13.74 -40.50 11.32
N ILE A 116 14.58 -40.76 10.30
CA ILE A 116 15.25 -39.70 9.53
C ILE A 116 14.22 -39.02 8.61
N MET A 117 13.36 -39.80 7.93
CA MET A 117 12.30 -39.26 7.08
C MET A 117 11.33 -38.37 7.86
N SER A 118 10.97 -38.76 9.08
CA SER A 118 10.13 -37.96 9.99
C SER A 118 10.73 -36.57 10.30
N LYS A 119 12.06 -36.45 10.35
CA LYS A 119 12.74 -35.15 10.53
C LYS A 119 12.62 -34.28 9.29
N PHE A 120 12.76 -34.86 8.10
CA PHE A 120 12.55 -34.12 6.84
C PHE A 120 11.09 -33.65 6.72
N VAL A 121 10.12 -34.52 6.99
CA VAL A 121 8.69 -34.14 7.00
C VAL A 121 8.43 -32.98 7.96
N SER A 122 8.97 -33.04 9.18
CA SER A 122 8.84 -31.95 10.15
C SER A 122 9.45 -30.64 9.64
N ALA A 123 10.62 -30.70 9.01
CA ALA A 123 11.25 -29.51 8.43
C ALA A 123 10.43 -28.92 7.27
N PHE A 124 9.85 -29.75 6.39
CA PHE A 124 8.98 -29.27 5.32
C PHE A 124 7.72 -28.58 5.86
N ARG A 125 7.09 -29.14 6.90
CA ARG A 125 5.93 -28.52 7.56
C ARG A 125 6.28 -27.18 8.24
N GLU A 126 7.47 -27.06 8.80
CA GLU A 126 7.96 -25.80 9.36
C GLU A 126 8.23 -24.76 8.26
N ILE A 127 8.87 -25.16 7.16
CA ILE A 127 9.09 -24.31 5.98
C ILE A 127 7.75 -23.83 5.40
N GLU A 128 6.76 -24.71 5.26
CA GLU A 128 5.41 -24.38 4.80
C GLU A 128 4.79 -23.27 5.68
N THR A 129 4.91 -23.40 7.00
CA THR A 129 4.41 -22.38 7.94
C THR A 129 5.05 -21.01 7.71
N PHE A 130 6.37 -20.97 7.50
CA PHE A 130 7.07 -19.72 7.19
C PHE A 130 6.68 -19.13 5.82
N LYS A 131 6.45 -19.98 4.82
CA LYS A 131 6.01 -19.54 3.49
C LYS A 131 4.59 -18.98 3.53
N GLU A 132 3.67 -19.62 4.25
CA GLU A 132 2.31 -19.10 4.46
C GLU A 132 2.30 -17.77 5.21
N LEU A 133 3.13 -17.63 6.24
CA LEU A 133 3.33 -16.34 6.90
C LEU A 133 3.81 -15.28 5.91
N LEU A 134 4.84 -15.59 5.11
CA LEU A 134 5.38 -14.65 4.13
C LEU A 134 4.34 -14.26 3.07
N ARG A 135 3.52 -15.21 2.60
CA ARG A 135 2.38 -14.96 1.71
C ARG A 135 1.41 -13.97 2.33
N SER A 136 0.98 -14.22 3.57
CA SER A 136 0.08 -13.35 4.33
C SER A 136 0.64 -11.93 4.48
N GLN A 137 1.93 -11.80 4.80
CA GLN A 137 2.57 -10.48 4.94
C GLN A 137 2.64 -9.74 3.61
N VAL A 138 2.93 -10.43 2.51
CA VAL A 138 2.94 -9.81 1.17
C VAL A 138 1.55 -9.32 0.76
N GLU A 139 0.50 -10.10 1.02
CA GLU A 139 -0.88 -9.69 0.76
C GLU A 139 -1.24 -8.45 1.59
N HIS A 140 -1.17 -8.55 2.91
CA HIS A 140 -1.75 -7.53 3.79
C HIS A 140 -0.89 -6.28 3.97
N LEU A 141 0.44 -6.43 4.06
CA LEU A 141 1.30 -5.27 4.33
C LEU A 141 1.72 -4.55 3.06
N LEU A 142 1.71 -5.24 1.92
CA LEU A 142 2.23 -4.72 0.68
C LEU A 142 1.15 -4.58 -0.38
N VAL A 143 0.37 -5.63 -0.69
CA VAL A 143 -0.67 -5.54 -1.72
C VAL A 143 -1.83 -4.64 -1.28
N ASP A 144 -2.39 -4.87 -0.09
CA ASP A 144 -3.50 -4.07 0.43
C ASP A 144 -3.06 -2.62 0.64
N GLY A 145 -1.91 -2.40 1.27
CA GLY A 145 -1.35 -1.06 1.50
C GLY A 145 -1.10 -0.27 0.20
N LEU A 146 -0.53 -0.91 -0.83
CA LEU A 146 -0.36 -0.27 -2.14
C LEU A 146 -1.69 0.00 -2.85
N THR A 147 -2.66 -0.91 -2.69
CA THR A 147 -3.97 -0.78 -3.32
C THR A 147 -4.71 0.40 -2.70
N GLN A 148 -4.73 0.50 -1.37
CA GLN A 148 -5.32 1.63 -0.64
C GLN A 148 -4.67 2.96 -1.06
N PHE A 149 -3.34 3.04 -1.05
CA PHE A 149 -2.63 4.25 -1.49
C PHE A 149 -3.01 4.67 -2.91
N LEU A 150 -3.12 3.70 -3.84
CA LEU A 150 -3.48 3.97 -5.24
C LEU A 150 -4.95 4.37 -5.40
N SER A 151 -5.87 3.78 -4.64
CA SER A 151 -7.32 4.02 -4.78
C SER A 151 -7.82 5.21 -3.99
N GLU A 152 -7.18 5.55 -2.87
CA GLU A 152 -7.60 6.60 -1.95
C GLU A 152 -6.72 7.83 -2.12
N ASP A 153 -5.45 7.76 -1.70
CA ASP A 153 -4.56 8.93 -1.60
C ASP A 153 -4.25 9.52 -2.98
N LEU A 154 -3.79 8.66 -3.89
CA LEU A 154 -3.44 9.07 -5.25
C LEU A 154 -4.65 9.57 -6.03
N GLN A 155 -5.80 8.92 -5.85
CA GLN A 155 -7.04 9.31 -6.50
C GLN A 155 -7.55 10.66 -5.96
N ALA A 156 -7.48 10.86 -4.64
CA ALA A 156 -7.85 12.13 -4.01
C ALA A 156 -6.98 13.28 -4.51
N ALA A 157 -5.65 13.07 -4.65
CA ALA A 157 -4.74 14.07 -5.22
C ALA A 157 -5.11 14.43 -6.67
N LYS A 158 -5.47 13.43 -7.49
CA LYS A 158 -5.94 13.65 -8.87
C LYS A 158 -7.24 14.43 -8.94
N ASP A 159 -8.18 14.15 -8.04
CA ASP A 159 -9.45 14.86 -8.00
C ASP A 159 -9.29 16.29 -7.47
N ALA A 160 -8.41 16.52 -6.49
CA ALA A 160 -8.03 17.86 -6.06
C ALA A 160 -7.41 18.66 -7.22
N ARG A 161 -6.56 18.02 -8.03
CA ARG A 161 -5.95 18.67 -9.20
C ARG A 161 -7.00 19.10 -10.23
N LYS A 162 -7.95 18.21 -10.55
CA LYS A 162 -9.08 18.53 -11.44
C LYS A 162 -9.94 19.67 -10.91
N ARG A 163 -10.18 19.72 -9.59
CA ARG A 163 -10.91 20.83 -8.95
C ARG A 163 -10.16 22.15 -9.12
N LEU A 164 -8.83 22.15 -8.91
CA LEU A 164 -7.99 23.32 -9.15
C LEU A 164 -8.09 23.78 -10.61
N ASP A 165 -7.93 22.90 -11.60
CA ASP A 165 -8.04 23.28 -13.02
C ASP A 165 -9.39 23.93 -13.35
N LYS A 166 -10.48 23.38 -12.80
CA LYS A 166 -11.82 23.95 -12.97
C LYS A 166 -11.95 25.33 -12.32
N ALA A 167 -11.39 25.50 -11.12
CA ALA A 167 -11.42 26.76 -10.38
C ALA A 167 -10.56 27.84 -11.06
N THR A 168 -9.38 27.47 -11.59
CA THR A 168 -8.52 28.35 -12.41
C THR A 168 -9.28 28.86 -13.63
N TYR A 169 -9.88 27.96 -14.40
CA TYR A 169 -10.67 28.34 -15.59
C TYR A 169 -11.83 29.29 -15.25
N ALA A 170 -12.55 29.01 -14.16
CA ALA A 170 -13.65 29.87 -13.71
C ALA A 170 -13.18 31.26 -13.25
N TYR A 171 -12.03 31.32 -12.57
CA TYR A 171 -11.42 32.56 -12.13
C TYR A 171 -10.93 33.41 -13.30
N ASP A 172 -10.24 32.81 -14.27
CA ASP A 172 -9.80 33.50 -15.48
C ASP A 172 -10.99 34.04 -16.29
N GLN A 173 -12.05 33.24 -16.45
CA GLN A 173 -13.28 33.70 -17.10
C GLN A 173 -13.93 34.89 -16.37
N ALA A 174 -13.96 34.89 -15.04
CA ALA A 174 -14.52 35.99 -14.26
C ALA A 174 -13.66 37.26 -14.38
N ARG A 175 -12.34 37.12 -14.39
CA ARG A 175 -11.40 38.22 -14.63
C ARG A 175 -11.60 38.85 -16.00
N ASP A 176 -11.77 38.03 -17.04
CA ASP A 176 -12.02 38.51 -18.41
C ASP A 176 -13.35 39.28 -18.51
N LYS A 177 -14.40 38.79 -17.85
CA LYS A 177 -15.71 39.48 -17.80
C LYS A 177 -15.59 40.85 -17.16
N VAL A 178 -14.95 40.94 -15.99
CA VAL A 178 -14.70 42.22 -15.29
C VAL A 178 -13.83 43.15 -16.14
N ALA A 179 -12.78 42.64 -16.79
CA ALA A 179 -11.90 43.43 -17.66
C ALA A 179 -12.62 43.96 -18.92
N SER A 180 -13.65 43.26 -19.39
CA SER A 180 -14.44 43.64 -20.57
C SER A 180 -15.54 44.68 -20.29
N LEU A 181 -15.75 45.07 -19.03
CA LEU A 181 -16.75 46.05 -18.63
C LEU A 181 -16.49 47.43 -19.26
N LYS A 182 -17.52 48.00 -19.86
CA LYS A 182 -17.47 49.39 -20.36
C LYS A 182 -17.83 50.35 -19.23
N LYS A 183 -17.30 51.57 -19.28
CA LYS A 183 -17.66 52.65 -18.33
C LYS A 183 -19.15 53.01 -18.30
N SER A 184 -19.91 52.61 -19.32
CA SER A 184 -21.36 52.82 -19.44
C SER A 184 -22.18 51.63 -18.91
N THR A 185 -21.55 50.60 -18.36
CA THR A 185 -22.25 49.41 -17.86
C THR A 185 -23.02 49.77 -16.60
N ARG A 186 -24.24 49.23 -16.44
CA ARG A 186 -25.07 49.48 -15.27
C ARG A 186 -24.39 48.96 -14.01
N ASP A 187 -24.44 49.75 -12.93
CA ASP A 187 -23.79 49.43 -11.66
C ASP A 187 -24.22 48.06 -11.10
N GLU A 188 -25.48 47.65 -11.30
CA GLU A 188 -25.97 46.32 -10.92
C GLU A 188 -25.19 45.17 -11.60
N VAL A 189 -24.89 45.32 -12.89
CA VAL A 189 -24.13 44.32 -13.68
C VAL A 189 -22.66 44.32 -13.30
N VAL A 190 -22.12 45.50 -12.96
CA VAL A 190 -20.75 45.63 -12.45
C VAL A 190 -20.63 44.89 -11.11
N ALA A 191 -21.56 45.13 -10.17
CA ALA A 191 -21.58 44.47 -8.87
C ALA A 191 -21.71 42.94 -8.99
N GLU A 192 -22.55 42.45 -9.90
CA GLU A 192 -22.70 41.01 -10.17
C GLU A 192 -21.38 40.37 -10.63
N PHE A 193 -20.65 41.01 -11.57
CA PHE A 193 -19.37 40.48 -12.04
C PHE A 193 -18.25 40.60 -11.00
N GLU A 194 -18.24 41.65 -10.19
CA GLU A 194 -17.30 41.78 -9.06
C GLU A 194 -17.54 40.71 -7.99
N GLU A 195 -18.81 40.41 -7.68
CA GLU A 195 -19.17 39.33 -6.77
C GLU A 195 -18.77 37.96 -7.35
N ALA A 196 -19.05 37.71 -8.63
CA ALA A 196 -18.63 36.49 -9.32
C ALA A 196 -17.10 36.33 -9.34
N LEU A 197 -16.35 37.42 -9.52
CA LEU A 197 -14.89 37.44 -9.45
C LEU A 197 -14.40 37.10 -8.04
N LYS A 198 -15.01 37.67 -7.00
CA LYS A 198 -14.65 37.36 -5.60
C LYS A 198 -14.91 35.90 -5.26
N ASN A 199 -16.07 35.37 -5.67
CA ASN A 199 -16.44 33.97 -5.42
C ASN A 199 -15.51 33.00 -6.15
N SER A 200 -15.21 33.26 -7.42
CA SER A 200 -14.28 32.42 -8.20
C SER A 200 -12.85 32.49 -7.67
N LYS A 201 -12.37 33.65 -7.21
CA LYS A 201 -11.07 33.78 -6.54
C LYS A 201 -10.99 32.93 -5.27
N SER A 202 -12.02 33.00 -4.42
CA SER A 202 -12.07 32.19 -3.20
C SER A 202 -12.07 30.69 -3.49
N ALA A 203 -12.82 30.24 -4.50
CA ALA A 203 -12.83 28.84 -4.93
C ALA A 203 -11.47 28.37 -5.48
N PHE A 204 -10.77 29.24 -6.23
CA PHE A 204 -9.41 28.99 -6.72
C PHE A 204 -8.42 28.82 -5.57
N GLU A 205 -8.39 29.77 -4.62
CA GLU A 205 -7.50 29.71 -3.46
C GLU A 205 -7.76 28.47 -2.60
N SER A 206 -9.03 28.15 -2.35
CA SER A 206 -9.41 26.94 -1.58
C SER A 206 -9.02 25.64 -2.29
N SER A 207 -9.22 25.55 -3.61
CA SER A 207 -8.84 24.36 -4.39
C SER A 207 -7.33 24.19 -4.47
N ARG A 208 -6.58 25.30 -4.51
CA ARG A 208 -5.12 25.27 -4.48
C ARG A 208 -4.61 24.75 -3.14
N PHE A 209 -5.15 25.27 -2.04
CA PHE A 209 -4.79 24.82 -0.69
C PHE A 209 -5.09 23.33 -0.48
N ASP A 210 -6.25 22.84 -0.95
CA ASP A 210 -6.58 21.40 -0.89
C ASP A 210 -5.53 20.56 -1.63
N LEU A 211 -5.15 20.94 -2.86
CA LEU A 211 -4.13 20.23 -3.63
C LEU A 211 -2.76 20.22 -2.92
N GLU A 212 -2.33 21.35 -2.36
CA GLU A 212 -1.08 21.45 -1.61
C GLU A 212 -1.09 20.53 -0.39
N CYS A 213 -2.17 20.53 0.38
CA CYS A 213 -2.33 19.60 1.51
C CYS A 213 -2.24 18.13 1.05
N ARG A 214 -2.79 17.76 -0.10
CA ARG A 214 -2.74 16.39 -0.65
C ARG A 214 -1.35 15.97 -1.13
N TYR A 215 -0.51 16.90 -1.55
CA TYR A 215 0.88 16.60 -1.92
C TYR A 215 1.83 16.60 -0.74
N ILE A 216 1.40 17.13 0.41
CA ILE A 216 2.21 17.25 1.62
C ILE A 216 1.91 16.16 2.66
N LEU A 217 0.63 15.77 2.81
CA LEU A 217 0.15 14.83 3.84
C LEU A 217 0.24 13.38 3.38
#